data_AF-A0A843J8X6-F1
#
_entry.id   AF-A0A843J8X6-F1
#
_cell.length_a   1.000
_cell.length_b   1.000
_cell.length_c   1.000
_cell.angle_alpha   90.00
_cell.angle_beta   90.00
_cell.angle_gamma   90.00
#
_symmetry.space_group_name_H-M   'P 1'
#
loop_
_entity.id
_entity.type
_entity.pdbx_description
1 polymer ?
#
loop_
_entity_poly.entity_id
_entity_poly.type
_entity_poly.pdbx_seq_one_letter_code
_entity_poly.pdbx_strand_id
1 'polypeptide(L)'
;MSAGVAWRTGFKTDEDREFQATFLSLGTESAKDKEAFLHRLSFMPKPTQEMFKKGERIFSDFDTAYENIKNRPLYDEGQYVVFKPIELLEEGEVPDSVVFTLNTMELSAILQLNGSFRTESAHIMTPQASACQAIGAFTFEQNDSDDPVPVLSPLDFAARAHMRRLIPDEYMNLSMPWKLFLKLEELSKNSVFQTHFWDDFGNK
;
A
#
# COMPACT_ATOMS: atom_id res chain seq x y z
N MET A 1 4.26 -22.71 -0.59
CA MET A 1 3.70 -21.50 0.07
C MET A 1 2.93 -20.73 -0.98
N SER A 2 1.63 -20.55 -0.81
CA SER A 2 0.89 -19.61 -1.65
C SER A 2 1.49 -18.24 -1.42
N ALA A 3 1.88 -17.54 -2.48
CA ALA A 3 2.06 -16.10 -2.44
C ALA A 3 0.66 -15.50 -2.19
N GLY A 4 0.22 -15.57 -0.94
CA GLY A 4 -1.02 -14.97 -0.51
C GLY A 4 -0.90 -13.48 -0.77
N VAL A 5 -1.97 -12.90 -1.31
CA VAL A 5 -2.09 -11.46 -1.38
C VAL A 5 -1.83 -10.94 0.04
N ALA A 6 -0.91 -9.99 0.20
CA ALA A 6 -0.24 -9.70 1.48
C ALA A 6 -1.12 -9.02 2.55
N TRP A 7 -2.44 -9.08 2.36
CA TRP A 7 -3.47 -8.76 3.33
C TRP A 7 -3.62 -9.85 4.41
N ARG A 8 -3.31 -11.10 4.04
CA ARG A 8 -3.38 -12.24 4.95
C ARG A 8 -2.16 -12.31 5.87
N THR A 9 -2.21 -13.35 6.67
CA THR A 9 -1.35 -13.67 7.78
C THR A 9 0.03 -14.19 7.39
N GLY A 10 0.61 -13.71 6.29
CA GLY A 10 1.89 -14.15 5.73
C GLY A 10 3.10 -13.90 6.64
N PHE A 11 2.90 -13.21 7.77
CA PHE A 11 3.91 -12.86 8.78
C PHE A 11 3.45 -13.24 10.20
N LYS A 12 2.68 -14.32 10.33
CA LYS A 12 2.10 -14.79 11.59
C LYS A 12 3.14 -15.27 12.60
N THR A 13 4.17 -15.95 12.09
CA THR A 13 5.22 -16.54 12.91
C THR A 13 6.48 -15.71 12.84
N ASP A 14 7.30 -15.75 13.89
CA ASP A 14 8.61 -15.09 13.87
C ASP A 14 9.50 -15.67 12.77
N GLU A 15 9.43 -16.97 12.50
CA GLU A 15 10.18 -17.59 11.40
C GLU A 15 9.81 -17.01 10.02
N ASP A 16 8.53 -16.74 9.77
CA ASP A 16 8.10 -16.08 8.53
C ASP A 16 8.56 -14.63 8.44
N ARG A 17 8.54 -13.92 9.58
CA ARG A 17 9.05 -12.54 9.67
C ARG A 17 10.55 -12.48 9.44
N GLU A 18 11.32 -13.40 10.04
CA GLU A 18 12.77 -13.48 9.86
C GLU A 18 13.14 -13.85 8.42
N PHE A 19 12.42 -14.79 7.81
CA PHE A 19 12.61 -15.14 6.41
C PHE A 19 12.35 -13.93 5.49
N GLN A 20 11.26 -13.20 5.73
CA GLN A 20 10.94 -12.01 4.95
C GLN A 20 11.90 -10.84 5.24
N ALA A 21 12.30 -10.61 6.49
CA ALA A 21 13.25 -9.57 6.88
C ALA A 21 14.61 -9.80 6.21
N THR A 22 15.05 -11.06 6.17
CA THR A 22 16.25 -11.47 5.44
C THR A 22 16.14 -11.09 3.97
N PHE A 23 15.00 -11.40 3.34
CA PHE A 23 14.78 -11.10 1.93
C PHE A 23 14.70 -9.59 1.64
N LEU A 24 13.94 -8.82 2.43
CA LEU A 24 13.75 -7.39 2.19
C LEU A 24 14.99 -6.54 2.54
N SER A 25 15.97 -7.12 3.24
CA SER A 25 17.25 -6.49 3.57
C SER A 25 18.38 -7.01 2.66
N LEU A 26 19.44 -7.61 3.21
CA LEU A 26 20.68 -7.94 2.50
C LEU A 26 20.75 -9.41 2.05
N GLY A 27 19.62 -10.13 2.06
CA GLY A 27 19.54 -11.54 1.67
C GLY A 27 20.40 -12.42 2.57
N THR A 28 21.18 -13.31 1.96
CA THR A 28 22.04 -14.26 2.71
C THR A 28 23.07 -13.57 3.62
N GLU A 29 23.43 -12.30 3.37
CA GLU A 29 24.37 -11.54 4.21
C GLU A 29 23.76 -11.20 5.58
N SER A 30 22.45 -10.93 5.60
CA SER A 30 21.66 -10.56 6.79
C SER A 30 20.95 -11.74 7.47
N ALA A 31 21.03 -12.95 6.91
CA ALA A 31 20.34 -14.11 7.46
C ALA A 31 20.92 -14.50 8.84
N LYS A 32 20.09 -14.50 9.88
CA LYS A 32 20.43 -15.01 11.22
C LYS A 32 20.82 -16.49 11.18
N ASP A 33 20.04 -17.29 10.46
CA ASP A 33 20.31 -18.69 10.16
C ASP A 33 20.40 -18.89 8.65
N LYS A 34 21.63 -18.93 8.13
CA LYS A 34 21.91 -19.09 6.70
C LYS A 34 21.50 -20.46 6.18
N GLU A 35 21.64 -21.51 6.99
CA GLU A 35 21.34 -22.87 6.55
C GLU A 35 19.83 -23.06 6.42
N ALA A 36 19.06 -22.62 7.43
CA ALA A 36 17.60 -22.65 7.38
C ALA A 36 17.05 -21.80 6.23
N PHE A 37 17.60 -20.58 6.04
CA PHE A 37 17.20 -19.71 4.93
C PHE A 37 17.45 -20.37 3.57
N LEU A 38 18.65 -20.87 3.31
CA LEU A 38 19.00 -21.54 2.05
C LEU A 38 18.20 -22.83 1.83
N HIS A 39 17.94 -23.59 2.89
CA HIS A 39 17.08 -24.77 2.83
C HIS A 39 15.67 -24.39 2.39
N ARG A 40 15.06 -23.35 2.98
CA ARG A 40 13.73 -22.84 2.57
C ARG A 40 13.73 -22.37 1.11
N LEU A 41 14.80 -21.75 0.62
CA LEU A 41 14.94 -21.36 -0.80
C LEU A 41 15.04 -22.56 -1.75
N SER A 42 15.59 -23.69 -1.31
CA SER A 42 15.79 -24.86 -2.17
C SER A 42 14.49 -25.39 -2.81
N PHE A 43 13.35 -25.10 -2.18
CA PHE A 43 12.01 -25.45 -2.66
C PHE A 43 11.42 -24.44 -3.68
N MET A 44 12.15 -23.37 -4.02
CA MET A 44 11.71 -22.32 -4.94
C MET A 44 12.40 -22.42 -6.31
N PRO A 45 11.84 -21.84 -7.39
CA PRO A 45 12.51 -21.77 -8.69
C PRO A 45 13.86 -21.05 -8.61
N LYS A 46 14.88 -21.49 -9.38
CA LYS A 46 16.23 -20.90 -9.37
C LYS A 46 16.27 -19.36 -9.46
N PRO A 47 15.49 -18.70 -10.34
CA PRO A 47 15.50 -17.24 -10.40
C PRO A 47 15.05 -16.59 -9.08
N THR A 48 14.04 -17.16 -8.43
CA THR A 48 13.55 -16.72 -7.12
C THR A 48 14.61 -16.94 -6.04
N GLN A 49 15.32 -18.07 -6.06
CA GLN A 49 16.41 -18.32 -5.12
C GLN A 49 17.49 -17.24 -5.21
N GLU A 50 17.94 -16.92 -6.43
CA GLU A 50 18.99 -15.92 -6.64
C GLU A 50 18.55 -14.52 -6.23
N MET A 51 17.28 -14.18 -6.47
CA MET A 51 16.68 -12.93 -5.97
C MET A 51 16.71 -12.88 -4.43
N PHE A 52 16.28 -13.96 -3.76
CA PHE A 52 16.25 -14.02 -2.31
C PHE A 52 17.64 -14.00 -1.67
N LYS A 53 18.63 -14.68 -2.26
CA LYS A 53 20.01 -14.68 -1.79
C LYS A 53 20.64 -13.28 -1.81
N LYS A 54 20.33 -12.47 -2.82
CA LYS A 54 20.85 -11.09 -2.94
C LYS A 54 20.15 -10.09 -2.01
N GLY A 55 18.90 -10.40 -1.65
CA GLY A 55 17.98 -9.49 -0.98
C GLY A 55 17.46 -8.40 -1.91
N GLU A 56 16.30 -7.85 -1.61
CA GLU A 56 15.76 -6.68 -2.33
C GLU A 56 16.42 -5.37 -1.90
N ARG A 57 17.08 -5.36 -0.73
CA ARG A 57 17.80 -4.20 -0.18
C ARG A 57 16.90 -2.98 -0.06
N ILE A 58 15.62 -3.21 0.22
CA ILE A 58 14.65 -2.19 0.59
C ILE A 58 15.02 -1.60 1.96
N PHE A 59 15.39 -2.48 2.89
CA PHE A 59 15.94 -2.09 4.18
C PHE A 59 17.45 -2.21 4.18
N SER A 60 18.11 -1.28 4.88
CA SER A 60 19.58 -1.24 4.97
C SER A 60 20.16 -2.34 5.88
N ASP A 61 19.35 -2.90 6.77
CA ASP A 61 19.74 -3.93 7.72
C ASP A 61 18.55 -4.84 8.10
N PHE A 62 18.86 -5.97 8.74
CA PHE A 62 17.89 -6.98 9.14
C PHE A 62 16.95 -6.47 10.24
N ASP A 63 17.48 -5.81 11.27
CA ASP A 63 16.72 -5.48 12.47
C ASP A 63 15.64 -4.44 12.15
N THR A 64 15.97 -3.45 11.32
CA THR A 64 15.02 -2.48 10.77
C THR A 64 13.95 -3.17 9.93
N ALA A 65 14.33 -4.13 9.08
CA ALA A 65 13.36 -4.89 8.27
C ALA A 65 12.41 -5.71 9.14
N TYR A 66 12.95 -6.38 10.16
CA TYR A 66 12.19 -7.24 11.07
C TYR A 66 11.19 -6.44 11.91
N GLU A 67 11.65 -5.35 12.55
CA GLU A 67 10.76 -4.48 13.32
C GLU A 67 9.72 -3.81 12.42
N ASN A 68 10.08 -3.42 11.18
CA ASN A 68 9.10 -2.91 10.23
C ASN A 68 8.00 -3.94 9.94
N ILE A 69 8.36 -5.19 9.62
CA ILE A 69 7.38 -6.26 9.32
C ILE A 69 6.50 -6.57 10.52
N LYS A 70 7.09 -6.62 11.72
CA LYS A 70 6.40 -6.87 12.98
C LYS A 70 5.38 -5.79 13.32
N ASN A 71 5.65 -4.54 12.96
CA ASN A 71 4.77 -3.39 13.18
C ASN A 71 3.72 -3.20 12.07
N ARG A 72 3.64 -4.08 11.07
CA ARG A 72 2.61 -3.96 10.02
C ARG A 72 1.24 -4.35 10.55
N PRO A 73 0.16 -3.64 10.16
CA PRO A 73 -1.19 -4.04 10.51
C PRO A 73 -1.50 -5.42 9.96
N LEU A 74 -2.21 -6.23 10.76
CA LEU A 74 -2.69 -7.54 10.36
C LEU A 74 -4.21 -7.50 10.38
N TYR A 75 -4.82 -7.82 9.24
CA TYR A 75 -6.27 -7.86 9.09
C TYR A 75 -6.75 -9.27 8.77
N ASP A 76 -7.84 -9.68 9.42
CA ASP A 76 -8.60 -10.85 9.00
C ASP A 76 -9.69 -10.40 8.02
N GLU A 77 -9.36 -10.43 6.74
CA GLU A 77 -10.25 -10.08 5.63
C GLU A 77 -11.31 -11.16 5.33
N GLY A 78 -11.42 -12.18 6.19
CA GLY A 78 -12.31 -13.31 5.98
C GLY A 78 -11.94 -14.12 4.73
N GLN A 79 -12.97 -14.62 4.05
CA GLN A 79 -12.76 -15.51 2.90
C GLN A 79 -12.39 -14.76 1.61
N TYR A 80 -12.91 -13.54 1.43
CA TYR A 80 -12.81 -12.79 0.18
C TYR A 80 -12.72 -11.29 0.44
N VAL A 81 -11.91 -10.60 -0.37
CA VAL A 81 -11.96 -9.15 -0.54
C VAL A 81 -12.60 -8.86 -1.90
N VAL A 82 -13.58 -7.95 -1.92
CA VAL A 82 -14.30 -7.59 -3.14
C VAL A 82 -13.88 -6.18 -3.57
N PHE A 83 -13.40 -6.07 -4.81
CA PHE A 83 -13.21 -4.79 -5.46
C PHE A 83 -14.42 -4.53 -6.36
N LYS A 84 -15.06 -3.39 -6.16
CA LYS A 84 -16.29 -3.02 -6.85
C LYS A 84 -16.20 -1.55 -7.31
N PRO A 85 -16.51 -1.24 -8.59
CA PRO A 85 -16.67 0.14 -9.03
C PRO A 85 -17.70 0.87 -8.15
N ILE A 86 -17.39 2.11 -7.76
CA ILE A 86 -18.26 2.88 -6.86
C ILE A 86 -19.67 3.07 -7.42
N GLU A 87 -19.81 3.18 -8.74
CA GLU A 87 -21.08 3.33 -9.46
C GLU A 87 -21.99 2.10 -9.34
N LEU A 88 -21.46 0.95 -8.94
CA LEU A 88 -22.23 -0.28 -8.78
C LEU A 88 -22.65 -0.52 -7.32
N LEU A 89 -22.26 0.32 -6.37
CA LEU A 89 -22.64 0.16 -4.96
C LEU A 89 -24.16 0.16 -4.81
N GLU A 90 -24.66 -0.80 -4.03
CA GLU A 90 -26.08 -0.90 -3.71
C GLU A 90 -26.44 0.06 -2.57
N GLU A 91 -27.72 0.39 -2.45
CA GLU A 91 -28.20 1.24 -1.36
C GLU A 91 -27.90 0.60 0.00
N GLY A 92 -27.22 1.36 0.88
CA GLY A 92 -26.80 0.88 2.19
C GLY A 92 -25.50 0.05 2.20
N GLU A 93 -24.89 -0.19 1.05
CA GLU A 93 -23.56 -0.81 0.98
C GLU A 93 -22.48 0.20 1.41
N VAL A 94 -21.70 -0.16 2.43
CA VAL A 94 -20.63 0.68 2.98
C VAL A 94 -19.28 0.00 2.72
N PRO A 95 -18.46 0.52 1.79
CA PRO A 95 -17.11 0.01 1.57
C PRO A 95 -16.21 0.20 2.78
N ASP A 96 -15.22 -0.69 2.96
CA ASP A 96 -14.16 -0.49 3.94
C ASP A 96 -13.19 0.61 3.52
N SER A 97 -12.91 0.70 2.21
CA SER A 97 -12.00 1.68 1.62
C SER A 97 -12.37 2.02 0.17
N VAL A 98 -11.82 3.14 -0.31
CA VAL A 98 -11.83 3.57 -1.71
C VAL A 98 -10.40 3.61 -2.22
N VAL A 99 -10.17 3.16 -3.44
CA VAL A 99 -8.88 3.23 -4.12
C VAL A 99 -9.04 4.04 -5.40
N PHE A 100 -8.32 5.15 -5.50
CA PHE A 100 -8.19 5.92 -6.73
C PHE A 100 -6.92 5.53 -7.47
N THR A 101 -6.98 5.48 -8.80
CA THR A 101 -5.79 5.44 -9.68
C THR A 101 -5.67 6.81 -10.33
N LEU A 102 -4.61 7.54 -10.01
CA LEU A 102 -4.48 8.97 -10.26
C LEU A 102 -3.16 9.27 -10.96
N ASN A 103 -3.19 10.13 -11.98
CA ASN A 103 -1.97 10.77 -12.47
C ASN A 103 -1.47 11.82 -11.46
N THR A 104 -0.31 12.43 -11.75
CA THR A 104 0.32 13.41 -10.85
C THR A 104 -0.52 14.66 -10.58
N MET A 105 -1.35 15.07 -11.54
CA MET A 105 -2.20 16.25 -11.44
C MET A 105 -3.44 15.97 -10.59
N GLU A 106 -4.10 14.84 -10.85
CA GLU A 106 -5.25 14.37 -10.06
C GLU A 106 -4.84 14.08 -8.61
N LEU A 107 -3.65 13.50 -8.40
CA LEU A 107 -3.07 13.33 -7.08
C LEU A 107 -2.90 14.67 -6.38
N SER A 108 -2.31 15.67 -7.04
CA SER A 108 -2.13 17.01 -6.47
C SER A 108 -3.46 17.64 -6.03
N ALA A 109 -4.50 17.49 -6.85
CA ALA A 109 -5.85 17.95 -6.56
C ALA A 109 -6.45 17.32 -5.29
N ILE A 110 -6.39 15.99 -5.17
CA ILE A 110 -6.91 15.29 -3.98
C ILE A 110 -6.09 15.62 -2.73
N LEU A 111 -4.77 15.81 -2.84
CA LEU A 111 -3.93 16.23 -1.71
C LEU A 111 -4.27 17.64 -1.22
N GLN A 112 -4.55 18.57 -2.14
CA GLN A 112 -5.00 19.91 -1.76
C GLN A 112 -6.36 19.86 -1.05
N LEU A 113 -7.28 19.01 -1.53
CA LEU A 113 -8.56 18.80 -0.87
C LEU A 113 -8.40 18.19 0.54
N ASN A 114 -7.53 17.19 0.69
CA ASN A 114 -7.20 16.58 1.98
C ASN A 114 -6.61 17.57 2.98
N GLY A 115 -5.88 18.58 2.50
CA GLY A 115 -5.36 19.65 3.36
C GLY A 115 -6.34 20.75 3.69
N SER A 116 -7.43 20.90 2.94
CA SER A 116 -8.32 22.06 3.07
C SER A 116 -9.06 22.16 4.41
N PHE A 117 -9.23 21.05 5.12
CA PHE A 117 -9.92 21.00 6.42
C PHE A 117 -8.98 20.84 7.62
N ARG A 118 -7.65 20.87 7.39
CA ARG A 118 -6.63 20.61 8.40
C ARG A 118 -5.96 21.92 8.78
N THR A 119 -5.73 22.15 10.08
CA THR A 119 -5.00 23.33 10.57
C THR A 119 -3.49 23.16 10.48
N GLU A 120 -3.03 21.92 10.65
CA GLU A 120 -1.65 21.52 10.42
C GLU A 120 -1.46 21.01 8.99
N SER A 121 -0.20 20.87 8.56
CA SER A 121 0.12 20.28 7.26
C SER A 121 -0.56 18.92 7.07
N ALA A 122 -1.22 18.73 5.94
CA ALA A 122 -1.80 17.45 5.60
C ALA A 122 -0.70 16.40 5.39
N HIS A 123 -0.93 15.21 5.92
CA HIS A 123 -0.03 14.08 5.72
C HIS A 123 -0.68 13.03 4.83
N ILE A 124 0.18 12.28 4.17
CA ILE A 124 -0.16 11.02 3.51
C ILE A 124 0.70 9.93 4.11
N MET A 125 0.14 8.73 4.22
CA MET A 125 0.89 7.57 4.64
C MET A 125 1.59 6.95 3.42
N THR A 126 2.90 6.74 3.54
CA THR A 126 3.74 6.07 2.54
C THR A 126 4.39 4.84 3.16
N PRO A 127 3.65 3.72 3.34
CA PRO A 127 4.17 2.57 4.05
C PRO A 127 5.24 1.87 3.21
N GLN A 128 6.34 1.46 3.85
CA GLN A 128 7.34 0.58 3.23
C GLN A 128 6.81 -0.86 3.18
N ALA A 129 5.81 -1.09 2.33
CA ALA A 129 5.08 -2.34 2.21
C ALA A 129 4.82 -2.66 0.74
N SER A 130 4.31 -3.87 0.48
CA SER A 130 3.84 -4.20 -0.87
C SER A 130 2.60 -3.37 -1.21
N ALA A 131 2.38 -3.13 -2.50
CA ALA A 131 1.20 -2.42 -3.00
C ALA A 131 -0.12 -2.95 -2.41
N CYS A 132 -0.26 -4.28 -2.32
CA CYS A 132 -1.44 -4.91 -1.75
C CYS A 132 -1.59 -4.70 -0.23
N GLN A 133 -0.51 -4.61 0.53
CA GLN A 133 -0.59 -4.20 1.95
C GLN A 133 -1.00 -2.74 2.10
N ALA A 134 -0.49 -1.88 1.23
CA ALA A 134 -0.73 -0.44 1.29
C ALA A 134 -2.20 -0.10 1.01
N ILE A 135 -2.76 -0.57 -0.11
CA ILE A 135 -4.20 -0.37 -0.40
C ILE A 135 -5.12 -1.13 0.55
N GLY A 136 -4.54 -1.98 1.39
CA GLY A 136 -5.22 -2.89 2.27
C GLY A 136 -5.01 -2.64 3.74
N ALA A 137 -4.27 -3.53 4.38
CA ALA A 137 -4.04 -3.49 5.83
C ALA A 137 -3.72 -2.08 6.36
N PHE A 138 -2.86 -1.30 5.68
CA PHE A 138 -2.56 0.08 6.07
C PHE A 138 -3.71 1.06 5.85
N THR A 139 -4.53 0.84 4.82
CA THR A 139 -5.72 1.68 4.57
C THR A 139 -6.84 1.33 5.54
N PHE A 140 -7.02 0.05 5.87
CA PHE A 140 -8.00 -0.41 6.86
C PHE A 140 -7.67 0.07 8.27
N GLU A 141 -6.39 0.15 8.64
CA GLU A 141 -5.96 0.76 9.92
C GLU A 141 -6.43 2.20 10.07
N GLN A 142 -6.56 2.94 8.97
CA GLN A 142 -7.09 4.30 9.02
C GLN A 142 -8.58 4.36 9.37
N ASN A 143 -9.33 3.26 9.29
CA ASN A 143 -10.71 3.22 9.80
C ASN A 143 -10.77 3.39 11.32
N ASP A 144 -9.70 3.07 12.04
CA ASP A 144 -9.65 3.19 13.50
C ASP A 144 -9.10 4.54 13.99
N SER A 145 -8.53 5.36 13.08
CA SER A 145 -8.00 6.70 13.40
C SER A 145 -9.10 7.75 13.48
N ASP A 146 -9.11 8.60 14.51
CA ASP A 146 -10.00 9.78 14.58
C ASP A 146 -9.70 10.81 13.48
N ASP A 147 -8.46 10.81 12.98
CA ASP A 147 -8.01 11.68 11.90
C ASP A 147 -7.31 10.85 10.80
N PRO A 148 -8.07 10.16 9.94
CA PRO A 148 -7.50 9.30 8.91
C PRO A 148 -6.72 10.09 7.87
N VAL A 149 -5.62 9.50 7.39
CA VAL A 149 -4.85 10.01 6.25
C VAL A 149 -4.95 9.05 5.06
N PRO A 150 -4.87 9.55 3.82
CA PRO A 150 -4.84 8.67 2.66
C PRO A 150 -3.48 7.96 2.56
N VAL A 151 -3.47 6.77 1.96
CA VAL A 151 -2.30 5.90 1.80
C VAL A 151 -1.88 5.89 0.33
N LEU A 152 -0.63 6.28 0.07
CA LEU A 152 -0.05 6.34 -1.27
C LEU A 152 0.66 5.01 -1.62
N SER A 153 0.37 4.46 -2.79
CA SER A 153 0.96 3.22 -3.31
C SER A 153 0.87 3.16 -4.85
N PRO A 154 1.46 2.19 -5.56
CA PRO A 154 2.58 1.34 -5.13
C PRO A 154 3.88 2.14 -5.02
N LEU A 155 4.64 1.94 -3.94
CA LEU A 155 6.02 2.43 -3.82
C LEU A 155 7.04 1.33 -4.09
N ASP A 156 6.66 0.07 -3.92
CA ASP A 156 7.56 -1.07 -4.15
C ASP A 156 7.83 -1.28 -5.65
N PHE A 157 9.11 -1.49 -5.98
CA PHE A 157 9.53 -1.64 -7.37
C PHE A 157 8.96 -2.88 -8.04
N ALA A 158 8.68 -3.94 -7.28
CA ALA A 158 8.08 -5.16 -7.81
C ALA A 158 6.69 -4.88 -8.38
N ALA A 159 5.79 -4.27 -7.60
CA ALA A 159 4.46 -3.89 -8.05
C ALA A 159 4.52 -2.90 -9.21
N ARG A 160 5.38 -1.87 -9.13
CA ARG A 160 5.57 -0.93 -10.25
C ARG A 160 6.04 -1.61 -11.54
N ALA A 161 6.93 -2.59 -11.44
CA ALA A 161 7.40 -3.37 -12.59
C ALA A 161 6.28 -4.26 -13.17
N HIS A 162 5.43 -4.84 -12.32
CA HIS A 162 4.32 -5.68 -12.75
C HIS A 162 3.14 -4.89 -13.32
N MET A 163 2.85 -3.72 -12.76
CA MET A 163 1.68 -2.90 -13.12
C MET A 163 1.87 -2.08 -14.39
N ARG A 164 3.10 -1.70 -14.75
CA ARG A 164 3.37 -0.75 -15.87
C ARG A 164 2.78 -1.12 -17.23
N ARG A 165 2.41 -2.39 -17.45
CA ARG A 165 1.74 -2.84 -18.69
C ARG A 165 0.25 -2.47 -18.74
N LEU A 166 -0.35 -2.21 -17.59
CA LEU A 166 -1.78 -1.93 -17.40
C LEU A 166 -2.01 -0.50 -16.88
N ILE A 167 -1.18 -0.06 -15.94
CA ILE A 167 -1.23 1.26 -15.30
C ILE A 167 0.10 1.94 -15.59
N PRO A 168 0.14 3.04 -16.37
CA PRO A 168 1.39 3.72 -16.73
C PRO A 168 2.19 4.25 -15.53
N ASP A 169 3.47 4.54 -15.74
CA ASP A 169 4.42 4.90 -14.67
C ASP A 169 4.14 6.26 -14.01
N GLU A 170 3.34 7.12 -14.65
CA GLU A 170 2.86 8.39 -14.14
C GLU A 170 1.63 8.29 -13.22
N TYR A 171 1.03 7.10 -13.12
CA TYR A 171 -0.12 6.84 -12.26
C TYR A 171 0.31 6.21 -10.93
N MET A 172 -0.38 6.64 -9.87
CA MET A 172 -0.27 6.13 -8.52
C MET A 172 -1.66 5.77 -8.00
N ASN A 173 -1.70 4.85 -7.05
CA ASN A 173 -2.89 4.59 -6.26
C ASN A 173 -2.90 5.45 -5.00
N LEU A 174 -4.05 6.06 -4.71
CA LEU A 174 -4.33 6.70 -3.44
C LEU A 174 -5.55 6.03 -2.82
N SER A 175 -5.34 5.32 -1.72
CA SER A 175 -6.42 4.63 -1.02
C SER A 175 -6.74 5.32 0.29
N MET A 176 -8.00 5.24 0.71
CA MET A 176 -8.44 5.85 1.96
C MET A 176 -9.67 5.14 2.53
N PRO A 177 -9.89 5.23 3.85
CA PRO A 177 -11.10 4.71 4.45
C PRO A 177 -12.35 5.44 3.93
N TRP A 178 -13.48 4.74 3.86
CA TRP A 178 -14.74 5.31 3.34
C TRP A 178 -15.16 6.60 4.04
N LYS A 179 -14.95 6.67 5.36
CA LYS A 179 -15.25 7.89 6.14
C LYS A 179 -14.44 9.12 5.70
N LEU A 180 -13.17 8.93 5.29
CA LEU A 180 -12.37 10.03 4.76
C LEU A 180 -12.86 10.41 3.37
N PHE A 181 -13.15 9.43 2.51
CA PHE A 181 -13.70 9.68 1.18
C PHE A 181 -14.98 10.52 1.24
N LEU A 182 -15.97 10.16 2.07
CA LEU A 182 -17.22 10.93 2.22
C LEU A 182 -16.96 12.37 2.70
N LYS A 183 -16.00 12.56 3.61
CA LYS A 183 -15.61 13.89 4.06
C LYS A 183 -15.01 14.71 2.92
N LEU A 184 -14.11 14.13 2.13
CA LEU A 184 -13.54 14.79 0.95
C LEU A 184 -14.61 15.09 -0.10
N GLU A 185 -15.54 14.17 -0.33
CA GLU A 185 -16.67 14.38 -1.25
C GLU A 185 -17.49 15.60 -0.84
N GLU A 186 -17.84 15.75 0.44
CA GLU A 186 -18.58 16.93 0.91
C GLU A 186 -17.77 18.22 0.75
N LEU A 187 -16.48 18.18 1.14
CA LEU A 187 -15.58 19.33 0.99
C LEU A 187 -15.36 19.71 -0.48
N SER A 188 -15.42 18.76 -1.40
CA SER A 188 -15.21 18.99 -2.84
C SER A 188 -16.16 20.03 -3.42
N LYS A 189 -17.38 20.13 -2.85
CA LYS A 189 -18.42 21.10 -3.20
C LYS A 189 -18.01 22.54 -2.91
N ASN A 190 -17.09 22.76 -1.96
CA ASN A 190 -16.58 24.07 -1.54
C ASN A 190 -15.05 24.10 -1.62
N SER A 191 -14.48 23.68 -2.75
CA SER A 191 -13.04 23.50 -2.91
C SER A 191 -12.48 24.13 -4.19
N VAL A 192 -11.18 23.93 -4.44
CA VAL A 192 -10.48 24.29 -5.68
C VAL A 192 -11.16 23.74 -6.94
N PHE A 193 -11.93 22.65 -6.84
CA PHE A 193 -12.66 22.05 -7.95
C PHE A 193 -13.78 22.95 -8.50
N GLN A 194 -14.20 23.98 -7.75
CA GLN A 194 -15.19 24.97 -8.20
C GLN A 194 -14.54 26.22 -8.81
N THR A 195 -13.24 26.19 -9.07
CA THR A 195 -12.48 27.36 -9.52
C THR A 195 -11.91 27.12 -10.92
N HIS A 196 -11.62 28.22 -11.64
CA HIS A 196 -10.98 28.18 -12.96
C HIS A 196 -9.65 27.42 -12.97
N PHE A 197 -8.94 27.33 -11.83
CA PHE A 197 -7.72 26.53 -11.73
C PHE A 197 -7.96 25.06 -12.06
N TRP A 198 -9.12 24.51 -11.68
CA TRP A 198 -9.48 23.13 -12.00
C TRP A 198 -9.83 22.97 -13.49
N ASP A 199 -10.57 23.92 -14.06
CA ASP A 199 -10.92 23.93 -15.48
C ASP A 199 -9.66 23.98 -16.38
N ASP A 200 -8.66 24.76 -15.98
CA ASP A 200 -7.38 24.84 -16.67
C ASP A 200 -6.52 23.56 -16.48
N PHE A 201 -6.71 22.86 -15.36
CA PHE A 201 -6.04 21.60 -15.03
C PHE A 201 -6.60 20.42 -15.82
N GLY A 202 -7.92 20.33 -16.01
CA GLY A 202 -8.60 19.20 -16.67
C GLY A 202 -8.51 19.20 -18.20
N ASN A 203 -7.99 20.25 -18.82
CA ASN A 203 -7.90 20.44 -20.28
C ASN A 203 -6.50 20.18 -20.87
N LYS A 204 -5.62 19.47 -20.15
CA LYS A 204 -4.25 19.15 -20.60
C LYS A 204 -3.87 17.69 -20.41
#